data_AF-A0A1L5KQF6-F1
#
_entry.id   AF-A0A1L5KQF6-F1
#
_cell.length_a   1.000
_cell.length_b   1.000
_cell.length_c   1.000
_cell.angle_alpha   90.00
_cell.angle_beta   90.00
_cell.angle_gamma   90.00
#
_symmetry.space_group_name_H-M   'P 1'
#
loop_
_entity.id
_entity.type
_entity.pdbx_description
1 polymer ?
#
loop_
_entity_poly.entity_id
_entity_poly.type
_entity_poly.pdbx_seq_one_letter_code
_entity_poly.pdbx_strand_id
1 'polypeptide(L)'
;QAFQDWIWKDPERRNRLVRYYNDTFNSIRTREYDGSHITFGGISPEIQLRPHQVNAIAHILYGGNTLLAHKVGAGKTFEMVAAAQESKRLGLCNKSMFVVPNHLVGQWASEYLRLYPSANILVTTKQDFETANRKKFCSRIATGDYDAVIIGHSQFEKIQMSMERQREQLQKQLDDIERGIEDVQKSNGEQYTVKQLMKTRKAIEAKLKKLNDTKRKDNVIDFEQLGVDRLFIDESHFYK
;
A
#
# COMPACT_ATOMS: atom_id res chain seq x y z
N GLN A 1 30.25 -20.27 -33.50
CA GLN A 1 31.28 -19.51 -34.23
C GLN A 1 30.72 -18.71 -35.40
N ALA A 2 30.14 -19.34 -36.45
CA ALA A 2 29.70 -18.64 -37.67
C ALA A 2 28.73 -17.45 -37.47
N PHE A 3 27.85 -17.49 -36.46
CA PHE A 3 26.93 -16.38 -36.16
C PHE A 3 27.64 -15.14 -35.61
N GLN A 4 28.64 -15.32 -34.74
CA GLN A 4 29.43 -14.19 -34.23
C GLN A 4 30.21 -13.56 -35.38
N ASP A 5 30.90 -14.37 -36.19
CA ASP A 5 31.67 -13.87 -37.34
C ASP A 5 30.77 -13.13 -38.34
N TRP A 6 29.53 -13.59 -38.53
CA TRP A 6 28.53 -12.91 -39.36
C TRP A 6 28.07 -11.55 -38.82
N ILE A 7 27.97 -11.39 -37.49
CA ILE A 7 27.65 -10.09 -36.86
C ILE A 7 28.79 -9.11 -37.05
N TRP A 8 30.04 -9.54 -36.80
CA TRP A 8 31.20 -8.65 -36.77
C TRP A 8 31.75 -8.28 -38.16
N LYS A 9 31.37 -9.02 -39.21
CA LYS A 9 31.79 -8.78 -40.60
C LYS A 9 31.18 -7.51 -41.22
N ASP A 10 30.07 -7.02 -40.68
CA ASP A 10 29.30 -5.88 -41.21
C ASP A 10 29.05 -4.84 -40.09
N PRO A 11 29.79 -3.71 -40.08
CA PRO A 11 29.66 -2.68 -39.05
C PRO A 11 28.27 -2.06 -38.93
N GLU A 12 27.55 -1.89 -40.05
CA GLU A 12 26.19 -1.32 -40.06
C GLU A 12 25.19 -2.29 -39.41
N ARG A 13 25.28 -3.58 -39.77
CA ARG A 13 24.48 -4.62 -39.14
C ARG A 13 24.73 -4.71 -37.64
N ARG A 14 26.00 -4.70 -37.23
CA ARG A 14 26.38 -4.71 -35.81
C ARG A 14 25.72 -3.55 -35.08
N ASN A 15 25.87 -2.32 -35.59
CA ASN A 15 25.33 -1.12 -34.94
C ASN A 15 23.79 -1.18 -34.85
N ARG A 16 23.12 -1.64 -35.91
CA ARG A 16 21.66 -1.86 -35.91
C ARG A 16 21.22 -2.87 -34.86
N LEU A 17 21.92 -4.00 -34.75
CA LEU A 17 21.59 -5.05 -33.79
C LEU A 17 21.88 -4.63 -32.35
N VAL A 18 22.98 -3.92 -32.09
CA VAL A 18 23.30 -3.36 -30.77
C VAL A 18 22.26 -2.33 -30.36
N ARG A 19 21.85 -1.45 -31.28
CA ARG A 19 20.79 -0.46 -31.00
C ARG A 19 19.46 -1.15 -30.73
N TYR A 20 19.06 -2.11 -31.57
CA TYR A 20 17.86 -2.90 -31.33
C TYR A 20 17.91 -3.62 -29.97
N TYR A 21 19.05 -4.21 -29.62
CA TYR A 21 19.24 -4.86 -28.32
C TYR A 21 19.12 -3.85 -27.17
N ASN A 22 19.76 -2.69 -27.27
CA ASN A 22 19.68 -1.68 -26.23
C ASN A 22 18.28 -1.09 -26.09
N ASP A 23 17.61 -0.78 -27.20
CA ASP A 23 16.26 -0.22 -27.20
C ASP A 23 15.23 -1.25 -26.70
N THR A 24 15.46 -2.54 -26.94
CA THR A 24 14.54 -3.62 -26.54
C THR A 24 14.81 -4.14 -25.13
N PHE A 25 16.07 -4.25 -24.72
CA PHE A 25 16.48 -4.94 -23.49
C PHE A 25 17.20 -4.06 -22.47
N ASN A 26 17.94 -3.02 -22.88
CA ASN A 26 18.70 -2.14 -21.98
C ASN A 26 18.14 -0.70 -21.90
N SER A 27 16.91 -0.47 -22.34
CA SER A 27 16.28 0.86 -22.35
C SER A 27 15.59 1.19 -21.03
N ILE A 28 15.42 0.19 -20.15
CA ILE A 28 14.78 0.34 -18.85
C ILE A 28 15.84 0.16 -17.77
N ARG A 29 16.19 1.25 -17.09
CA ARG A 29 17.04 1.23 -15.89
C ARG A 29 16.17 1.53 -14.66
N THR A 30 16.30 0.70 -13.63
CA THR A 30 15.63 0.95 -12.34
C THR A 30 16.18 2.24 -11.73
N ARG A 31 15.28 3.07 -11.19
CA ARG A 31 15.69 4.27 -10.44
C ARG A 31 16.48 3.85 -9.20
N GLU A 32 17.65 4.45 -9.04
CA GLU A 32 18.44 4.35 -7.81
C GLU A 32 18.06 5.51 -6.89
N TYR A 33 17.89 5.21 -5.61
CA TYR A 33 17.56 6.20 -4.58
C TYR A 33 18.76 6.34 -3.65
N ASP A 34 19.21 7.58 -3.49
CA ASP A 34 20.26 7.95 -2.55
C ASP A 34 19.65 8.82 -1.44
N GLY A 35 19.67 8.29 -0.22
CA GLY A 35 19.18 8.99 0.97
C GLY A 35 20.27 9.56 1.85
N SER A 36 21.54 9.53 1.44
CA SER A 36 22.70 9.95 2.26
C SER A 36 22.61 11.38 2.82
N HIS A 37 21.81 12.22 2.17
CA HIS A 37 21.54 13.61 2.56
C HIS A 37 20.38 13.78 3.55
N ILE A 38 19.62 12.72 3.85
CA ILE A 38 18.50 12.78 4.78
C ILE A 38 19.02 12.84 6.21
N THR A 39 18.66 13.91 6.91
CA THR A 39 18.86 14.05 8.35
C THR A 39 17.59 13.66 9.09
N PHE A 40 17.67 12.60 9.90
CA PHE A 40 16.56 12.05 10.67
C PHE A 40 16.39 12.80 12.00
N GLY A 41 15.27 13.50 12.17
CA GLY A 41 15.01 14.35 13.34
C GLY A 41 14.33 13.56 14.46
N GLY A 42 14.90 13.56 15.67
CA GLY A 42 14.31 12.86 16.83
C GLY A 42 14.56 11.35 16.87
N ILE A 43 15.39 10.85 15.96
CA ILE A 43 15.89 9.47 16.01
C ILE A 43 16.76 9.27 17.26
N SER A 44 16.71 8.07 17.83
CA SER A 44 17.57 7.69 18.96
C SER A 44 19.06 7.82 18.59
N PRO A 45 19.89 8.50 19.40
CA PRO A 45 21.32 8.66 19.12
C PRO A 45 22.11 7.35 19.19
N GLU A 46 21.54 6.31 19.81
CA GLU A 46 22.15 4.98 19.91
C GLU A 46 21.97 4.14 18.65
N ILE A 47 21.12 4.58 17.70
CA ILE A 47 20.74 3.78 16.55
C ILE A 47 21.17 4.50 15.27
N GLN A 48 22.12 3.89 14.57
CA GLN A 48 22.53 4.34 13.24
C GLN A 48 21.93 3.45 12.16
N LEU A 49 21.13 4.06 11.27
CA LEU A 49 20.59 3.36 10.10
C LEU A 49 21.71 3.06 9.10
N ARG A 50 21.67 1.86 8.52
CA ARG A 50 22.63 1.43 7.50
C ARG A 50 22.32 2.13 6.17
N PRO A 51 23.31 2.30 5.27
CA PRO A 51 23.10 2.97 3.98
C PRO A 51 21.94 2.40 3.16
N HIS A 52 21.74 1.08 3.15
CA HIS A 52 20.63 0.47 2.42
C HIS A 52 19.26 0.85 3.01
N GLN A 53 19.16 0.99 4.34
CA GLN A 53 17.92 1.40 5.01
C GLN A 53 17.62 2.86 4.69
N VAL A 54 18.64 3.71 4.71
CA VAL A 54 18.53 5.13 4.34
C VAL A 54 18.07 5.29 2.90
N ASN A 55 18.60 4.49 1.97
CA ASN A 55 18.15 4.48 0.57
C ASN A 55 16.73 3.92 0.39
N ALA A 56 16.35 2.92 1.18
CA ALA A 56 14.96 2.43 1.21
C ALA A 56 13.99 3.50 1.72
N ILE A 57 14.39 4.28 2.73
CA ILE A 57 13.60 5.41 3.22
C ILE A 57 13.48 6.50 2.15
N ALA A 58 14.58 6.84 1.47
CA ALA A 58 14.55 7.75 0.32
C ALA A 58 13.59 7.27 -0.77
N HIS A 59 13.55 5.97 -1.05
CA HIS A 59 12.58 5.39 -1.97
C HIS A 59 11.13 5.63 -1.50
N ILE A 60 10.83 5.45 -0.22
CA ILE A 60 9.49 5.72 0.33
C ILE A 60 9.14 7.21 0.28
N LEU A 61 10.10 8.10 0.55
CA LEU A 61 9.85 9.55 0.60
C LEU A 61 9.68 10.17 -0.78
N TYR A 62 10.51 9.75 -1.75
CA TYR A 62 10.53 10.34 -3.11
C TYR A 62 9.74 9.53 -4.13
N GLY A 63 9.40 8.28 -3.80
CA GLY A 63 8.60 7.39 -4.61
C GLY A 63 7.12 7.52 -4.31
N GLY A 64 6.33 6.73 -5.06
CA GLY A 64 4.93 6.48 -4.74
C GLY A 64 4.78 5.22 -3.90
N ASN A 65 3.84 4.36 -4.30
CA ASN A 65 3.66 3.04 -3.67
C ASN A 65 4.96 2.23 -3.75
N THR A 66 5.51 1.90 -2.59
CA THR A 66 6.83 1.28 -2.47
C THR A 66 6.72 -0.09 -1.82
N LEU A 67 7.35 -1.11 -2.43
CA LEU A 67 7.45 -2.46 -1.89
C LEU A 67 8.87 -2.72 -1.37
N LEU A 68 9.01 -2.96 -0.06
CA LEU A 68 10.28 -3.34 0.56
C LEU A 68 10.51 -4.86 0.42
N ALA A 69 11.04 -5.28 -0.72
CA ALA A 69 11.18 -6.69 -1.10
C ALA A 69 12.49 -7.38 -0.64
N HIS A 70 13.19 -6.85 0.36
CA HIS A 70 14.44 -7.45 0.86
C HIS A 70 14.20 -8.50 1.97
N LYS A 71 15.25 -9.26 2.37
CA LYS A 71 15.14 -10.44 3.25
C LYS A 71 14.64 -10.10 4.66
N VAL A 72 13.96 -11.05 5.32
CA VAL A 72 13.61 -10.98 6.74
C VAL A 72 14.85 -10.64 7.59
N GLY A 73 14.68 -9.71 8.54
CA GLY A 73 15.75 -9.26 9.45
C GLY A 73 16.63 -8.13 8.91
N ALA A 74 16.41 -7.63 7.69
CA ALA A 74 17.17 -6.51 7.12
C ALA A 74 16.77 -5.12 7.65
N GLY A 75 15.81 -5.05 8.57
CA GLY A 75 15.43 -3.82 9.28
C GLY A 75 14.27 -3.02 8.66
N LYS A 76 13.32 -3.69 7.99
CA LYS A 76 12.12 -3.07 7.38
C LYS A 76 11.31 -2.22 8.35
N THR A 77 11.17 -2.69 9.59
CA THR A 77 10.45 -1.97 10.64
C THR A 77 11.01 -0.57 10.82
N PHE A 78 12.34 -0.44 10.96
CA PHE A 78 12.99 0.88 11.10
C PHE A 78 12.88 1.72 9.83
N GLU A 79 12.94 1.11 8.65
CA GLU A 79 12.73 1.83 7.39
C GLU A 79 11.32 2.43 7.33
N MET A 80 10.29 1.66 7.68
CA MET A 80 8.89 2.11 7.66
C MET A 80 8.63 3.18 8.74
N VAL A 81 9.17 3.00 9.96
CA VAL A 81 9.05 3.96 11.06
C VAL A 81 9.74 5.28 10.73
N ALA A 82 11.01 5.22 10.29
CA ALA A 82 11.74 6.43 9.91
C ALA A 82 11.10 7.14 8.73
N ALA A 83 10.64 6.40 7.73
CA ALA A 83 9.92 6.99 6.61
C ALA A 83 8.64 7.69 7.09
N ALA A 84 7.84 7.10 7.97
CA ALA A 84 6.64 7.73 8.51
C ALA A 84 6.94 9.05 9.24
N GLN A 85 7.92 9.05 10.14
CA GLN A 85 8.29 10.25 10.90
C GLN A 85 8.85 11.35 10.01
N GLU A 86 9.76 11.02 9.09
CA GLU A 86 10.29 12.00 8.16
C GLU A 86 9.22 12.51 7.20
N SER A 87 8.27 11.67 6.79
CA SER A 87 7.13 12.10 5.98
C SER A 87 6.28 13.13 6.72
N LYS A 88 6.02 12.93 8.01
CA LYS A 88 5.27 13.90 8.83
C LYS A 88 6.08 15.18 9.02
N ARG A 89 7.37 15.06 9.39
CA ARG A 89 8.29 16.19 9.61
C ARG A 89 8.45 17.08 8.37
N LEU A 90 8.45 16.47 7.18
CA LEU A 90 8.56 17.18 5.89
C LEU A 90 7.20 17.66 5.33
N GLY A 91 6.08 17.39 6.02
CA GLY A 91 4.74 17.76 5.56
C GLY A 91 4.21 16.93 4.37
N LEU A 92 4.79 15.75 4.12
CA LEU A 92 4.38 14.82 3.05
C LEU A 92 3.19 13.92 3.48
N CYS A 93 2.91 13.84 4.77
CA CYS A 93 1.71 13.23 5.33
C CYS A 93 1.37 13.87 6.68
N ASN A 94 0.12 13.79 7.10
CA ASN A 94 -0.33 14.28 8.39
C ASN A 94 -0.38 13.15 9.42
N LYS A 95 -0.82 11.95 9.02
CA LYS A 95 -1.06 10.83 9.95
C LYS A 95 -0.81 9.50 9.28
N SER A 96 0.21 8.82 9.77
CA SER A 96 0.56 7.47 9.31
C SER A 96 -0.18 6.39 10.11
N MET A 97 -0.59 5.33 9.44
CA MET A 97 -1.13 4.12 10.08
C MET A 97 -0.31 2.90 9.68
N PHE A 98 0.03 2.07 10.67
CA PHE A 98 0.76 0.82 10.53
C PHE A 98 -0.21 -0.34 10.75
N VAL A 99 -0.39 -1.15 9.72
CA VAL A 99 -1.25 -2.34 9.71
C VAL A 99 -0.36 -3.57 9.80
N VAL A 100 -0.35 -4.23 10.96
CA VAL A 100 0.64 -5.26 11.30
C VAL A 100 -0.04 -6.55 11.77
N PRO A 101 0.63 -7.72 11.73
CA PRO A 101 0.08 -8.95 12.29
C PRO A 101 -0.34 -8.76 13.76
N ASN A 102 -1.52 -9.25 14.15
CA ASN A 102 -2.14 -8.94 15.45
C ASN A 102 -1.23 -9.25 16.66
N HIS A 103 -0.40 -10.29 16.56
CA HIS A 103 0.52 -10.72 17.62
C HIS A 103 1.81 -9.88 17.69
N LEU A 104 2.11 -9.08 16.66
CA LEU A 104 3.29 -8.22 16.59
C LEU A 104 3.01 -6.75 16.94
N VAL A 105 1.75 -6.37 17.19
CA VAL A 105 1.36 -4.98 17.50
C VAL A 105 2.20 -4.37 18.62
N GLY A 106 2.39 -5.11 19.72
CA GLY A 106 3.21 -4.65 20.86
C GLY A 106 4.69 -4.53 20.51
N GLN A 107 5.23 -5.49 19.75
CA GLN A 107 6.63 -5.44 19.28
C GLN A 107 6.86 -4.23 18.36
N TRP A 108 5.94 -3.96 17.44
CA TRP A 108 5.99 -2.79 16.57
C TRP A 108 5.98 -1.49 17.36
N ALA A 109 5.15 -1.37 18.40
CA ALA A 109 5.15 -0.21 19.28
C ALA A 109 6.50 -0.01 19.98
N SER A 110 7.07 -1.09 20.52
CA SER A 110 8.40 -1.06 21.15
C SER A 110 9.50 -0.65 20.18
N GLU A 111 9.54 -1.21 18.97
CA GLU A 111 10.54 -0.84 17.94
C GLU A 111 10.35 0.60 17.45
N TYR A 112 9.10 1.08 17.35
CA TYR A 112 8.81 2.47 17.00
C TYR A 112 9.41 3.43 18.03
N LEU A 113 9.09 3.23 19.31
CA LEU A 113 9.60 4.08 20.41
C LEU A 113 11.09 3.89 20.65
N ARG A 114 11.64 2.72 20.33
CA ARG A 114 13.09 2.50 20.37
C ARG A 114 13.81 3.39 19.34
N LEU A 115 13.25 3.53 18.14
CA LEU A 115 13.81 4.38 17.09
C LEU A 115 13.50 5.87 17.31
N TYR A 116 12.29 6.21 17.75
CA TYR A 116 11.84 7.58 18.04
C TYR A 116 11.21 7.65 19.44
N PRO A 117 12.03 7.86 20.49
CA PRO A 117 11.56 7.81 21.89
C PRO A 117 10.50 8.85 22.27
N SER A 118 10.48 9.98 21.57
CA SER A 118 9.55 11.09 21.84
C SER A 118 8.28 11.05 20.97
N ALA A 119 8.08 9.99 20.17
CA ALA A 119 6.94 9.90 19.28
C ALA A 119 5.60 9.71 20.03
N ASN A 120 4.56 10.43 19.61
CA ASN A 120 3.22 10.24 20.11
C ASN A 120 2.47 9.20 19.26
N ILE A 121 2.48 7.94 19.69
CA ILE A 121 1.84 6.84 18.97
C ILE A 121 0.55 6.35 19.64
N LEU A 122 -0.45 6.00 18.84
CA LEU A 122 -1.65 5.30 19.30
C LEU A 122 -1.57 3.82 18.93
N VAL A 123 -1.63 2.93 19.92
CA VAL A 123 -1.52 1.48 19.71
C VAL A 123 -2.85 0.80 20.05
N THR A 124 -3.33 -0.08 19.17
CA THR A 124 -4.55 -0.84 19.43
C THR A 124 -4.36 -1.93 20.48
N THR A 125 -5.40 -2.14 21.28
CA THR A 125 -5.58 -3.31 22.13
C THR A 125 -6.73 -4.19 21.61
N LYS A 126 -6.87 -5.40 22.16
CA LYS A 126 -7.98 -6.30 21.81
C LYS A 126 -9.35 -5.68 22.16
N GLN A 127 -9.43 -4.94 23.27
CA GLN A 127 -10.66 -4.35 23.78
C GLN A 127 -11.16 -3.18 22.93
N ASP A 128 -10.27 -2.48 22.22
CA ASP A 128 -10.62 -1.30 21.42
C ASP A 128 -11.60 -1.60 20.28
N PHE A 129 -11.63 -2.85 19.79
CA PHE A 129 -12.51 -3.26 18.68
C PHE A 129 -13.66 -4.18 19.09
N GLU A 130 -13.93 -4.27 20.39
CA GLU A 130 -15.23 -4.71 20.88
C GLU A 130 -16.32 -3.72 20.42
N THR A 131 -17.53 -4.23 20.17
CA THR A 131 -18.62 -3.44 19.54
C THR A 131 -18.90 -2.12 20.27
N ALA A 132 -18.80 -2.12 21.60
CA ALA A 132 -19.03 -0.93 22.42
C ALA A 132 -17.89 0.11 22.30
N ASN A 133 -16.64 -0.34 22.11
CA ASN A 133 -15.45 0.51 22.17
C ASN A 133 -14.99 1.01 20.81
N ARG A 134 -15.32 0.29 19.72
CA ARG A 134 -14.84 0.60 18.37
C ARG A 134 -15.10 2.05 17.96
N LYS A 135 -16.30 2.57 18.25
CA LYS A 135 -16.66 3.96 17.95
C LYS A 135 -15.70 4.93 18.66
N LYS A 136 -15.49 4.73 19.96
CA LYS A 136 -14.59 5.56 20.77
C LYS A 136 -13.14 5.48 20.26
N PHE A 137 -12.67 4.31 19.87
CA PHE A 137 -11.33 4.14 19.33
C PHE A 137 -11.14 4.87 17.99
N CYS A 138 -12.07 4.72 17.04
CA CYS A 138 -12.02 5.46 15.78
C CYS A 138 -12.11 6.99 16.02
N SER A 139 -12.93 7.44 16.99
CA SER A 139 -12.98 8.87 17.35
C SER A 139 -11.64 9.38 17.88
N ARG A 140 -10.93 8.57 18.69
CA ARG A 140 -9.59 8.91 19.17
C ARG A 140 -8.63 9.05 18.01
N ILE A 141 -8.62 8.11 17.06
CA ILE A 141 -7.78 8.22 15.87
C ILE A 141 -8.09 9.52 15.11
N ALA A 142 -9.37 9.79 14.84
CA ALA A 142 -9.79 10.95 14.04
C ALA A 142 -9.38 12.29 14.68
N THR A 143 -9.57 12.42 16.00
CA THR A 143 -9.41 13.69 16.73
C THR A 143 -8.04 13.90 17.34
N GLY A 144 -7.27 12.83 17.57
CA GLY A 144 -5.95 12.92 18.18
C GLY A 144 -4.86 13.27 17.17
N ASP A 145 -3.94 14.14 17.60
CA ASP A 145 -2.69 14.41 16.88
C ASP A 145 -1.63 13.37 17.27
N TYR A 146 -1.65 12.25 16.54
CA TYR A 146 -0.66 11.18 16.69
C TYR A 146 0.33 11.23 15.53
N ASP A 147 1.58 10.88 15.80
CA ASP A 147 2.59 10.67 14.76
C ASP A 147 2.30 9.40 13.95
N ALA A 148 1.83 8.37 14.65
CA ALA A 148 1.40 7.14 14.02
C ALA A 148 0.31 6.40 14.82
N VAL A 149 -0.49 5.61 14.11
CA VAL A 149 -1.44 4.66 14.68
C VAL A 149 -0.98 3.25 14.32
N ILE A 150 -0.81 2.36 15.30
CA ILE A 150 -0.45 0.96 15.09
C ILE A 150 -1.66 0.09 15.36
N ILE A 151 -2.12 -0.63 14.33
CA ILE A 151 -3.33 -1.45 14.32
C ILE A 151 -3.05 -2.87 13.80
N GLY A 152 -3.67 -3.86 14.41
CA GLY A 152 -3.62 -5.24 13.92
C GLY A 152 -4.49 -5.45 12.67
N HIS A 153 -4.08 -6.36 11.78
CA HIS A 153 -4.80 -6.72 10.55
C HIS A 153 -6.31 -6.94 10.76
N SER A 154 -6.69 -7.74 11.76
CA SER A 154 -8.09 -8.08 12.04
C SER A 154 -8.93 -6.90 12.52
N GLN A 155 -8.29 -5.90 13.13
CA GLN A 155 -8.94 -4.70 13.61
C GLN A 155 -9.10 -3.70 12.47
N PHE A 156 -8.08 -3.60 11.61
CA PHE A 156 -8.11 -2.78 10.40
C PHE A 156 -9.26 -3.18 9.46
N GLU A 157 -9.46 -4.49 9.24
CA GLU A 157 -10.57 -5.02 8.41
C GLU A 157 -11.97 -4.65 8.92
N LYS A 158 -12.11 -4.30 10.21
CA LYS A 158 -13.38 -3.87 10.81
C LYS A 158 -13.68 -2.38 10.58
N ILE A 159 -12.71 -1.61 10.09
CA ILE A 159 -12.90 -0.20 9.74
C ILE A 159 -13.52 -0.17 8.35
N GLN A 160 -14.74 0.37 8.27
CA GLN A 160 -15.48 0.41 7.00
C GLN A 160 -15.07 1.63 6.20
N MET A 161 -14.98 1.49 4.88
CA MET A 161 -14.93 2.63 3.97
C MET A 161 -16.25 3.38 3.95
N SER A 162 -16.22 4.65 3.56
CA SER A 162 -17.43 5.44 3.35
C SER A 162 -18.38 4.78 2.34
N MET A 163 -19.69 4.95 2.55
CA MET A 163 -20.72 4.38 1.66
C MET A 163 -20.57 4.88 0.22
N GLU A 164 -20.12 6.13 0.05
CA GLU A 164 -19.85 6.72 -1.25
C GLU A 164 -18.73 5.98 -1.98
N ARG A 165 -17.58 5.74 -1.31
CA ARG A 165 -16.48 4.96 -1.88
C ARG A 165 -16.86 3.52 -2.16
N GLN A 166 -17.60 2.88 -1.25
CA GLN A 166 -18.10 1.52 -1.47
C GLN A 166 -18.97 1.45 -2.73
N ARG A 167 -19.85 2.43 -2.93
CA ARG A 167 -20.71 2.53 -4.12
C ARG A 167 -19.88 2.76 -5.39
N GLU A 168 -18.94 3.70 -5.36
CA GLU A 168 -18.06 4.00 -6.49
C GLU A 168 -17.25 2.77 -6.91
N GLN A 169 -16.69 2.03 -5.94
CA GLN A 169 -15.92 0.83 -6.20
C GLN A 169 -16.78 -0.30 -6.80
N LEU A 170 -18.00 -0.50 -6.28
CA LEU A 170 -18.94 -1.47 -6.82
C LEU A 170 -19.41 -1.09 -8.23
N GLN A 171 -19.63 0.21 -8.48
CA GLN A 171 -19.98 0.70 -9.82
C GLN A 171 -18.84 0.47 -10.81
N LYS A 172 -17.59 0.77 -10.42
CA LYS A 172 -16.42 0.51 -11.27
C LYS A 172 -16.28 -0.98 -11.61
N GLN A 173 -16.48 -1.87 -10.63
CA GLN A 173 -16.48 -3.30 -10.88
C GLN A 173 -17.62 -3.74 -11.80
N LEU A 174 -18.79 -3.10 -11.70
CA LEU A 174 -19.91 -3.35 -12.58
C LEU A 174 -19.57 -2.95 -14.02
N ASP A 175 -19.02 -1.75 -14.21
CA ASP A 175 -18.59 -1.24 -15.51
C ASP A 175 -17.50 -2.13 -16.14
N ASP A 176 -16.55 -2.63 -15.33
CA ASP A 176 -15.51 -3.58 -15.78
C ASP A 176 -16.11 -4.91 -16.25
N ILE A 177 -17.10 -5.45 -15.53
CA ILE A 177 -17.79 -6.68 -15.91
C ILE A 177 -18.62 -6.49 -17.17
N GLU A 178 -19.31 -5.35 -17.30
CA GLU A 178 -20.11 -5.04 -18.49
C GLU A 178 -19.23 -4.95 -19.74
N ARG A 179 -18.09 -4.25 -19.66
CA ARG A 179 -17.07 -4.25 -20.71
C ARG A 179 -16.56 -5.66 -21.03
N GLY A 180 -16.27 -6.47 -20.00
CA GLY A 180 -15.84 -7.85 -20.19
C GLY A 180 -16.88 -8.72 -20.90
N ILE A 181 -18.18 -8.53 -20.62
CA ILE A 181 -19.26 -9.24 -21.32
C ILE A 181 -19.29 -8.83 -22.79
N GLU A 182 -19.22 -7.53 -23.09
CA GLU A 182 -19.20 -7.04 -24.48
C GLU A 182 -18.01 -7.60 -25.26
N ASP A 183 -16.82 -7.63 -24.66
CA ASP A 183 -15.60 -8.11 -25.31
C ASP A 183 -15.67 -9.61 -25.62
N VAL A 184 -16.20 -10.41 -24.69
CA VAL A 184 -16.41 -11.86 -24.90
C VAL A 184 -17.45 -12.10 -26.00
N GLN A 185 -18.52 -11.29 -26.05
CA GLN A 185 -19.53 -11.39 -27.11
C GLN A 185 -18.98 -11.00 -28.48
N LYS A 186 -18.17 -9.94 -28.58
CA LYS A 186 -17.53 -9.49 -29.83
C LYS A 186 -16.50 -10.49 -30.36
N SER A 187 -15.83 -11.23 -29.47
CA SER A 187 -14.76 -12.18 -29.82
C SER A 187 -15.25 -13.61 -30.09
N ASN A 188 -16.57 -13.86 -30.13
CA ASN A 188 -17.15 -15.22 -30.15
C ASN A 188 -16.61 -16.12 -29.02
N GLY A 189 -16.30 -15.52 -27.87
CA GLY A 189 -15.79 -16.25 -26.71
C GLY A 189 -16.83 -17.21 -26.13
N GLU A 190 -16.37 -18.13 -25.28
CA GLU A 190 -17.21 -19.20 -24.75
C GLU A 190 -18.44 -18.66 -24.00
N GLN A 191 -19.63 -19.20 -24.32
CA GLN A 191 -20.88 -18.88 -23.63
C GLN A 191 -20.80 -19.12 -22.11
N TYR A 192 -19.96 -20.05 -21.68
CA TYR A 192 -19.72 -20.34 -20.26
C TYR A 192 -19.15 -19.13 -19.52
N THR A 193 -18.18 -18.44 -20.12
CA THR A 193 -17.55 -17.22 -19.59
C THR A 193 -18.56 -16.08 -19.45
N VAL A 194 -19.43 -15.89 -20.45
CA VAL A 194 -20.51 -14.89 -20.41
C VAL A 194 -21.46 -15.16 -19.24
N LYS A 195 -21.85 -16.43 -19.03
CA LYS A 195 -22.78 -16.81 -17.95
C LYS A 195 -22.19 -16.54 -16.56
N GLN A 196 -20.88 -16.77 -16.37
CA GLN A 196 -20.19 -16.45 -15.13
C GLN A 196 -20.14 -14.94 -14.86
N LEU A 197 -19.82 -14.14 -15.88
CA LEU A 197 -19.81 -12.68 -15.78
C LEU A 197 -21.20 -12.13 -15.46
N MET A 198 -22.26 -12.63 -16.11
CA MET A 198 -23.64 -12.24 -15.80
C MET A 198 -24.06 -12.59 -14.36
N LYS A 199 -23.63 -13.75 -13.84
CA LYS A 199 -23.89 -14.12 -12.44
C LYS A 199 -23.20 -13.13 -11.48
N THR A 200 -21.98 -12.74 -11.80
CA THR A 200 -21.20 -11.78 -11.00
C THR A 200 -21.82 -10.39 -11.06
N ARG A 201 -22.24 -9.92 -12.25
CA ARG A 201 -23.01 -8.68 -12.45
C ARG A 201 -24.21 -8.61 -11.52
N LYS A 202 -25.08 -9.62 -11.55
CA LYS A 202 -26.28 -9.69 -10.69
C LYS A 202 -25.94 -9.67 -9.20
N ALA A 203 -24.83 -10.28 -8.79
CA ALA A 203 -24.38 -10.25 -7.41
C ALA A 203 -23.91 -8.85 -6.98
N ILE A 204 -23.23 -8.10 -7.87
CA ILE A 204 -22.81 -6.72 -7.61
C ILE A 204 -24.02 -5.78 -7.57
N GLU A 205 -24.96 -5.89 -8.51
CA GLU A 205 -26.21 -5.12 -8.51
C GLU A 205 -27.00 -5.33 -7.21
N ALA A 206 -27.08 -6.56 -6.73
CA ALA A 206 -27.73 -6.87 -5.45
C ALA A 206 -27.01 -6.22 -4.25
N LYS A 207 -25.66 -6.17 -4.27
CA LYS A 207 -24.87 -5.47 -3.25
C LYS A 207 -25.10 -3.96 -3.30
N LEU A 208 -25.11 -3.35 -4.49
CA LEU A 208 -25.41 -1.93 -4.70
C LEU A 208 -26.80 -1.56 -4.19
N LYS A 209 -27.81 -2.38 -4.52
CA LYS A 209 -29.17 -2.17 -4.01
C LYS A 209 -29.22 -2.21 -2.49
N LYS A 210 -28.60 -3.22 -1.88
CA LYS A 210 -28.51 -3.34 -0.41
C LYS A 210 -27.79 -2.14 0.22
N LEU A 211 -26.74 -1.64 -0.43
CA LEU A 211 -26.00 -0.47 0.02
C LEU A 211 -26.88 0.78 0.01
N ASN A 212 -27.66 0.98 -1.04
CA ASN A 212 -28.60 2.11 -1.16
C ASN A 212 -29.77 2.02 -0.16
N ASP A 213 -30.26 0.80 0.11
CA ASP A 213 -31.35 0.55 1.07
C ASP A 213 -30.89 0.71 2.53
N THR A 214 -29.57 0.69 2.78
CA THR A 214 -29.02 0.86 4.12
C THR A 214 -29.09 2.33 4.52
N LYS A 215 -30.09 2.69 5.34
CA LYS A 215 -30.13 4.02 5.98
C LYS A 215 -28.80 4.30 6.67
N ARG A 216 -28.23 5.48 6.41
CA ARG A 216 -26.98 5.95 7.02
C ARG A 216 -27.10 5.80 8.53
N LYS A 217 -26.32 4.90 9.11
CA LYS A 217 -26.13 4.88 10.56
C LYS A 217 -25.11 5.98 10.85
N ASP A 218 -25.58 7.19 11.15
CA ASP A 218 -24.77 8.40 11.41
C ASP A 218 -23.75 8.27 12.56
N ASN A 219 -23.62 7.08 13.15
CA ASN A 219 -22.85 6.82 14.36
C ASN A 219 -21.54 6.05 14.13
N VAL A 220 -21.19 5.68 12.90
CA VAL A 220 -19.95 4.93 12.61
C VAL A 220 -18.97 5.83 11.87
N ILE A 221 -17.76 5.97 12.42
CA ILE A 221 -16.65 6.68 11.78
C ILE A 221 -16.07 5.74 10.71
N ASP A 222 -16.06 6.21 9.46
CA ASP A 222 -15.46 5.49 8.34
C ASP A 222 -13.94 5.75 8.26
N PHE A 223 -13.26 5.01 7.37
CA PHE A 223 -11.81 5.10 7.22
C PHE A 223 -11.35 6.50 6.83
N GLU A 224 -12.08 7.16 5.93
CA GLU A 224 -11.78 8.50 5.43
C GLU A 224 -11.85 9.55 6.55
N GLN A 225 -12.79 9.39 7.48
CA GLN A 225 -12.93 10.26 8.67
C GLN A 225 -11.83 10.07 9.72
N LEU A 226 -11.00 9.02 9.63
CA LEU A 226 -9.86 8.84 10.54
C LEU A 226 -8.75 9.87 10.31
N GLY A 227 -8.73 10.51 9.14
CA GLY A 227 -7.68 11.45 8.74
C GLY A 227 -6.31 10.80 8.56
N VAL A 228 -6.29 9.50 8.22
CA VAL A 228 -5.09 8.76 7.85
C VAL A 228 -4.82 8.98 6.37
N ASP A 229 -3.63 9.47 6.04
CA ASP A 229 -3.22 9.77 4.66
C ASP A 229 -1.98 9.01 4.21
N ARG A 230 -1.39 8.18 5.09
CA ARG A 230 -0.30 7.27 4.74
C ARG A 230 -0.46 5.92 5.44
N LEU A 231 -0.39 4.84 4.66
CA LEU A 231 -0.58 3.47 5.15
C LEU A 231 0.70 2.64 4.96
N PHE A 232 1.15 2.03 6.04
CA PHE A 232 2.27 1.10 6.08
C PHE A 232 1.73 -0.29 6.43
N ILE A 233 1.82 -1.24 5.50
CA ILE A 233 1.30 -2.60 5.70
C ILE A 233 2.45 -3.58 5.82
N ASP A 234 2.57 -4.19 7.00
CA ASP A 234 3.45 -5.34 7.20
C ASP A 234 2.73 -6.63 6.79
N GLU A 235 3.46 -7.56 6.20
CA GLU A 235 2.92 -8.78 5.60
C GLU A 235 1.74 -8.54 4.62
N SER A 236 1.91 -7.57 3.72
CA SER A 236 0.89 -7.19 2.73
C SER A 236 0.42 -8.31 1.79
N HIS A 237 1.13 -9.43 1.75
CA HIS A 237 0.75 -10.60 0.96
C HIS A 237 -0.60 -11.22 1.40
N PHE A 238 -1.07 -10.97 2.62
CA PHE A 238 -2.41 -11.38 3.08
C PHE A 238 -3.56 -10.61 2.41
N TYR A 239 -3.28 -9.50 1.72
CA TYR A 239 -4.28 -8.65 1.03
C TYR A 239 -4.29 -8.84 -0.50
N LYS A 240 -3.58 -9.85 -1.02
CA LYS A 240 -3.51 -10.15 -2.46
C LYS A 240 -4.58 -11.11 -2.93
#